data_AF-A9AB78-F1
#
_entry.id   AF-A9AB78-F1
#
_cell.length_a   1.000
_cell.length_b   1.000
_cell.length_c   1.000
_cell.angle_alpha   90.00
_cell.angle_beta   90.00
_cell.angle_gamma   90.00
#
_symmetry.space_group_name_H-M   'P 1'
#
loop_
_entity.id
_entity.type
_entity.pdbx_description
1 polymer ?
#
loop_
_entity_poly.entity_id
_entity_poly.type
_entity_poly.pdbx_seq_one_letter_code
_entity_poly.pdbx_strand_id
1 'polypeptide(L)'
;MKYGTLFAIAILGLAVMFSGCVQSSEGTEDIEKGTIKFGLPPWPGVTVKSEVVKVILEEQGYDVELNQLDAGITYAKLADGELDILLAGWLPTTHQDYWGQYGDQLEMVHVNVGKTALGLAVPTYTYEAGIQSITDLNGNEEFFDARIVGIEPGAGIMANTERAITNYGLEGYELQSSSTPAMMAELARAMNENENIIVTVWEPHSVFFKFNITMLDDPEKVYGDGDKVYTIARKDFKDDYPEAYEFFQKFEVDPSVQSEWIYKYSDEGMDPEEIAEEWVANNPEFVAEWTSHMN
;
A
#
# COMPACT_ATOMS: atom_id res chain seq x y z
N MET A 1 91.86 30.35 40.13
CA MET A 1 92.00 28.88 40.21
C MET A 1 91.00 28.23 39.26
N LYS A 2 91.51 27.41 38.32
CA LYS A 2 90.85 26.35 37.51
C LYS A 2 89.77 26.80 36.51
N TYR A 3 90.10 26.89 35.21
CA TYR A 3 90.10 25.83 34.16
C TYR A 3 88.70 25.35 33.77
N GLY A 4 88.38 25.38 32.47
CA GLY A 4 87.30 24.53 31.94
C GLY A 4 86.64 24.98 30.64
N THR A 5 87.31 24.80 29.51
CA THR A 5 86.80 24.71 28.14
C THR A 5 85.62 23.74 28.01
N LEU A 6 84.62 23.96 27.14
CA LEU A 6 84.18 22.97 26.13
C LEU A 6 83.01 23.42 25.23
N PHE A 7 83.19 23.01 23.97
CA PHE A 7 82.36 23.05 22.77
C PHE A 7 80.97 22.39 22.92
N ALA A 8 80.01 22.84 22.11
CA ALA A 8 79.07 21.93 21.43
C ALA A 8 78.65 22.50 20.06
N ILE A 9 79.02 21.78 19.01
CA ILE A 9 78.56 21.88 17.62
C ILE A 9 77.25 21.08 17.47
N ALA A 10 76.51 21.39 16.38
CA ALA A 10 75.56 20.55 15.64
C ALA A 10 74.08 20.88 15.95
N ILE A 11 73.15 20.95 15.00
CA ILE A 11 73.00 20.17 13.76
C ILE A 11 72.27 21.03 12.70
N LEU A 12 72.82 21.11 11.49
CA LEU A 12 72.08 21.55 10.29
C LEU A 12 71.33 20.33 9.75
N GLY A 13 70.02 20.27 10.01
CA GLY A 13 69.14 19.17 9.59
C GLY A 13 68.43 19.51 8.28
N LEU A 14 68.74 18.71 7.26
CA LEU A 14 68.29 18.76 5.87
C LEU A 14 66.75 18.68 5.75
N ALA A 15 66.11 19.68 5.12
CA ALA A 15 64.70 19.62 4.75
C ALA A 15 64.52 18.73 3.51
N VAL A 16 64.02 17.52 3.71
CA VAL A 16 63.56 16.64 2.62
C VAL A 16 62.08 16.94 2.37
N MET A 17 61.77 17.61 1.27
CA MET A 17 60.39 17.73 0.80
C MET A 17 59.97 16.42 0.13
N PHE A 18 59.20 15.60 0.85
CA PHE A 18 58.43 14.53 0.23
C PHE A 18 57.14 15.13 -0.34
N SER A 19 57.06 15.27 -1.67
CA SER A 19 55.78 15.29 -2.38
C SER A 19 55.20 13.88 -2.32
N GLY A 20 54.43 13.61 -1.26
CA GLY A 20 53.54 12.45 -1.20
C GLY A 20 52.18 12.86 -1.71
N CYS A 21 51.75 12.29 -2.84
CA CYS A 21 50.39 12.38 -3.32
C CYS A 21 49.44 11.98 -2.18
N VAL A 22 48.59 12.92 -1.75
CA VAL A 22 47.37 12.59 -1.02
C VAL A 22 46.48 11.91 -2.04
N GLN A 23 46.43 10.59 -1.97
CA GLN A 23 45.40 9.79 -2.60
C GLN A 23 44.11 10.12 -1.85
N SER A 24 43.33 11.05 -2.41
CA SER A 24 41.94 11.25 -2.04
C SER A 24 41.25 9.90 -2.25
N SER A 25 40.94 9.22 -1.14
CA SER A 25 39.86 8.24 -1.16
C SER A 25 38.63 9.04 -1.59
N GLU A 26 38.18 8.82 -2.83
CA GLU A 26 36.79 9.06 -3.19
C GLU A 26 35.99 8.20 -2.21
N GLY A 27 35.55 8.82 -1.12
CA GLY A 27 34.38 8.33 -0.43
C GLY A 27 33.28 8.40 -1.47
N THR A 28 32.56 7.29 -1.63
CA THR A 28 31.21 7.31 -2.18
C THR A 28 30.45 8.36 -1.37
N GLU A 29 30.31 9.57 -1.91
CA GLU A 29 29.24 10.44 -1.46
C GLU A 29 27.98 9.63 -1.74
N ASP A 30 27.27 9.24 -0.68
CA ASP A 30 25.91 8.74 -0.81
C ASP A 30 25.15 9.84 -1.53
N ILE A 31 24.92 9.64 -2.84
CA ILE A 31 24.07 10.52 -3.62
C ILE A 31 22.66 10.17 -3.16
N GLU A 32 22.15 10.87 -2.14
CA GLU A 32 20.72 10.83 -1.81
C GLU A 32 19.96 11.16 -3.10
N LYS A 33 19.31 10.17 -3.70
CA LYS A 33 18.57 10.29 -4.97
C LYS A 33 17.25 11.08 -4.80
N GLY A 34 17.04 11.66 -3.62
CA GLY A 34 15.88 12.42 -3.21
C GLY A 34 14.83 11.57 -2.51
N THR A 35 13.80 12.24 -2.02
CA THR A 35 12.70 11.62 -1.27
C THR A 35 11.49 11.38 -2.16
N ILE A 36 10.96 10.16 -2.19
CA ILE A 36 9.73 9.79 -2.89
C ILE A 36 8.60 9.66 -1.86
N LYS A 37 7.50 10.41 -2.06
CA LYS A 37 6.38 10.50 -1.13
C LYS A 37 5.20 9.66 -1.58
N PHE A 38 4.85 8.67 -0.79
CA PHE A 38 3.74 7.76 -1.07
C PHE A 38 2.50 8.21 -0.33
N GLY A 39 1.36 8.13 -1.01
CA GLY A 39 0.07 8.10 -0.35
C GLY A 39 -0.25 6.70 0.15
N LEU A 40 -0.58 6.57 1.43
CA LEU A 40 -0.86 5.31 2.08
C LEU A 40 -2.28 5.30 2.70
N PRO A 41 -3.30 4.86 1.95
CA PRO A 41 -4.58 4.49 2.54
C PRO A 41 -4.42 3.41 3.61
N PRO A 42 -5.23 3.41 4.68
CA PRO A 42 -5.03 2.54 5.85
C PRO A 42 -5.51 1.09 5.62
N TRP A 43 -5.12 0.47 4.50
CA TRP A 43 -5.52 -0.89 4.14
C TRP A 43 -4.32 -1.85 4.16
N PRO A 44 -4.47 -3.04 4.78
CA PRO A 44 -3.36 -4.00 4.95
C PRO A 44 -2.52 -4.24 3.70
N GLY A 45 -3.19 -4.44 2.56
CA GLY A 45 -2.52 -4.81 1.32
C GLY A 45 -1.66 -3.71 0.71
N VAL A 46 -1.94 -2.43 0.97
CA VAL A 46 -1.08 -1.32 0.50
C VAL A 46 -0.03 -0.96 1.54
N THR A 47 -0.31 -1.14 2.83
CA THR A 47 0.67 -0.97 3.92
C THR A 47 1.90 -1.83 3.69
N VAL A 48 1.75 -3.15 3.67
CA VAL A 48 2.92 -4.04 3.53
C VAL A 48 3.60 -3.87 2.17
N LYS A 49 2.82 -3.68 1.11
CA LYS A 49 3.35 -3.48 -0.26
C LYS A 49 4.19 -2.20 -0.37
N SER A 50 3.80 -1.14 0.33
CA SER A 50 4.55 0.12 0.33
C SER A 50 5.83 0.01 1.15
N GLU A 51 5.83 -0.76 2.26
CA GLU A 51 7.05 -1.07 3.01
C GLU A 51 8.03 -1.92 2.18
N VAL A 52 7.55 -2.93 1.44
CA VAL A 52 8.40 -3.71 0.51
C VAL A 52 9.07 -2.81 -0.51
N VAL A 53 8.31 -1.90 -1.13
CA VAL A 53 8.87 -0.94 -2.08
C VAL A 53 9.82 0.04 -1.41
N LYS A 54 9.52 0.48 -0.18
CA LYS A 54 10.39 1.36 0.61
C LYS A 54 11.75 0.72 0.84
N VAL A 55 11.79 -0.50 1.38
CA VAL A 55 13.05 -1.24 1.61
C VAL A 55 13.87 -1.33 0.33
N ILE A 56 13.22 -1.70 -0.80
CA ILE A 56 13.92 -1.83 -2.08
C ILE A 56 14.47 -0.47 -2.55
N LEU A 57 13.67 0.60 -2.50
CA LEU A 57 14.11 1.92 -2.98
C LEU A 57 15.18 2.56 -2.08
N GLU A 58 15.13 2.32 -0.76
CA GLU A 58 16.15 2.77 0.19
C GLU A 58 17.48 2.05 -0.06
N GLU A 59 17.47 0.75 -0.38
CA GLU A 59 18.68 0.03 -0.85
C GLU A 59 19.25 0.60 -2.16
N GLN A 60 18.44 1.30 -2.96
CA GLN A 60 18.87 1.98 -4.19
C GLN A 60 19.25 3.46 -3.99
N GLY A 61 19.25 3.95 -2.74
CA GLY A 61 19.69 5.29 -2.37
C GLY A 61 18.61 6.39 -2.41
N TYR A 62 17.33 6.03 -2.49
CA TYR A 62 16.21 6.97 -2.31
C TYR A 62 15.79 7.05 -0.84
N ASP A 63 15.28 8.19 -0.40
CA ASP A 63 14.47 8.23 0.82
C ASP A 63 13.00 7.97 0.45
N VAL A 64 12.25 7.31 1.34
CA VAL A 64 10.82 7.05 1.12
C VAL A 64 9.99 7.54 2.31
N GLU A 65 9.01 8.39 2.01
CA GLU A 65 8.03 8.87 3.00
C GLU A 65 6.65 8.24 2.75
N LEU A 66 6.18 7.42 3.70
CA LEU A 66 4.83 6.86 3.66
C LEU A 66 3.86 7.77 4.40
N ASN A 67 2.93 8.41 3.66
CA ASN A 67 1.99 9.38 4.20
C ASN A 67 0.62 8.74 4.39
N GLN A 68 0.29 8.38 5.64
CA GLN A 68 -1.00 7.77 5.96
C GLN A 68 -2.16 8.76 5.79
N LEU A 69 -3.02 8.52 4.80
CA LEU A 69 -4.05 9.45 4.35
C LEU A 69 -5.23 8.68 3.74
N ASP A 70 -6.45 9.20 3.87
CA ASP A 70 -7.61 8.62 3.19
C ASP A 70 -7.50 8.74 1.66
N ALA A 71 -8.09 7.78 0.93
CA ALA A 71 -7.95 7.67 -0.52
C ALA A 71 -8.27 8.96 -1.27
N GLY A 72 -9.38 9.64 -0.93
CA GLY A 72 -9.74 10.91 -1.56
C GLY A 72 -8.69 12.01 -1.38
N ILE A 73 -8.07 12.10 -0.19
CA ILE A 73 -7.00 13.05 0.10
C ILE A 73 -5.73 12.67 -0.67
N THR A 74 -5.42 11.37 -0.76
CA THR A 74 -4.29 10.88 -1.55
C THR A 74 -4.41 11.27 -3.02
N TYR A 75 -5.56 11.04 -3.66
CA TYR A 75 -5.76 11.42 -5.06
C TYR A 75 -5.64 12.92 -5.29
N ALA A 76 -6.20 13.74 -4.39
CA ALA A 76 -6.07 15.19 -4.46
C ALA A 76 -4.60 15.64 -4.37
N LYS A 77 -3.85 15.12 -3.39
CA LYS A 77 -2.44 15.46 -3.20
C LYS A 77 -1.52 14.96 -4.31
N LEU A 78 -1.82 13.81 -4.93
CA LEU A 78 -1.11 13.37 -6.14
C LEU A 78 -1.36 14.33 -7.30
N ALA A 79 -2.60 14.76 -7.50
CA ALA A 79 -2.96 15.69 -8.58
C ALA A 79 -2.31 17.06 -8.40
N ASP A 80 -2.19 17.52 -7.14
CA ASP A 80 -1.52 18.76 -6.77
C ASP A 80 0.02 18.62 -6.72
N GLY A 81 0.57 17.42 -6.91
CA GLY A 81 2.01 17.14 -6.89
C GLY A 81 2.66 17.13 -5.51
N GLU A 82 1.88 17.10 -4.43
CA GLU A 82 2.37 16.99 -3.05
C GLU A 82 2.78 15.54 -2.67
N LEU A 83 2.22 14.55 -3.37
CA LEU A 83 2.61 13.15 -3.29
C LEU A 83 3.09 12.69 -4.67
N ASP A 84 3.96 11.68 -4.68
CA ASP A 84 4.55 11.12 -5.89
C ASP A 84 3.81 9.88 -6.38
N ILE A 85 3.53 8.93 -5.48
CA ILE A 85 3.08 7.58 -5.82
C ILE A 85 1.92 7.10 -4.93
N LEU A 86 1.02 6.32 -5.52
CA LEU A 86 0.02 5.49 -4.83
C LEU A 86 0.03 4.08 -5.41
N LEU A 87 0.18 3.07 -4.55
CA LEU A 87 0.16 1.66 -4.94
C LEU A 87 -1.22 1.00 -4.77
N ALA A 88 -2.27 1.77 -4.47
CA ALA A 88 -3.64 1.30 -4.27
C ALA A 88 -4.64 1.94 -5.25
N GLY A 89 -4.28 2.05 -6.53
CA GLY A 89 -5.20 2.49 -7.57
C GLY A 89 -6.21 1.40 -7.97
N TRP A 90 -7.25 1.14 -7.18
CA TRP A 90 -8.30 0.15 -7.52
C TRP A 90 -9.23 0.65 -8.63
N LEU A 91 -9.07 0.13 -9.85
CA LEU A 91 -9.75 0.61 -11.05
C LEU A 91 -10.20 -0.53 -11.97
N PRO A 92 -11.26 -0.35 -12.78
CA PRO A 92 -11.94 0.93 -13.06
C PRO A 92 -13.08 1.31 -12.10
N THR A 93 -13.54 0.41 -11.22
CA THR A 93 -14.83 0.57 -10.55
C THR A 93 -14.72 1.25 -9.20
N THR A 94 -13.78 0.81 -8.36
CA THR A 94 -13.69 1.22 -6.94
C THR A 94 -13.33 2.68 -6.81
N HIS A 95 -12.31 3.13 -7.53
CA HIS A 95 -11.86 4.52 -7.55
C HIS A 95 -12.35 5.28 -8.78
N GLN A 96 -13.47 4.88 -9.39
CA GLN A 96 -14.03 5.55 -10.57
C GLN A 96 -14.20 7.05 -10.37
N ASP A 97 -14.73 7.49 -9.21
CA ASP A 97 -14.96 8.92 -8.95
C ASP A 97 -13.65 9.70 -8.83
N TYR A 98 -12.69 9.15 -8.10
CA TYR A 98 -11.38 9.78 -7.94
C TYR A 98 -10.64 9.85 -9.26
N TRP A 99 -10.70 8.79 -10.07
CA TRP A 99 -10.11 8.80 -11.40
C TRP A 99 -10.83 9.77 -12.35
N GLY A 100 -12.17 9.85 -12.29
CA GLY A 100 -12.94 10.81 -13.06
C GLY A 100 -12.64 12.26 -12.69
N GLN A 101 -12.33 12.53 -11.43
CA GLN A 101 -12.00 13.87 -10.94
C GLN A 101 -10.54 14.26 -11.20
N TYR A 102 -9.59 13.34 -11.00
CA TYR A 102 -8.16 13.66 -10.96
C TYR A 102 -7.33 12.98 -12.06
N GLY A 103 -7.85 11.96 -12.76
CA GLY A 103 -7.09 11.11 -13.68
C GLY A 103 -6.39 11.85 -14.81
N ASP A 104 -6.94 12.97 -15.30
CA ASP A 104 -6.29 13.81 -16.33
C ASP A 104 -4.98 14.43 -15.83
N GLN A 105 -4.83 14.60 -14.51
CA GLN A 105 -3.66 15.16 -13.80
C GLN A 105 -2.75 14.07 -13.23
N LEU A 106 -3.02 12.80 -13.53
CA LEU A 106 -2.28 11.65 -12.99
C LEU A 106 -1.77 10.75 -14.12
N GLU A 107 -0.87 9.85 -13.78
CA GLU A 107 -0.39 8.81 -14.67
C GLU A 107 -0.70 7.44 -14.09
N MET A 108 -1.29 6.57 -14.90
CA MET A 108 -1.48 5.16 -14.59
C MET A 108 -0.26 4.40 -15.12
N VAL A 109 0.67 4.08 -14.23
CA VAL A 109 2.00 3.59 -14.61
C VAL A 109 1.95 2.11 -15.01
N HIS A 110 1.42 1.28 -14.12
CA HIS A 110 1.39 -0.17 -14.30
C HIS A 110 0.33 -0.83 -13.42
N VAL A 111 -0.07 -2.05 -13.78
CA VAL A 111 -0.88 -2.92 -12.92
C VAL A 111 0.07 -3.58 -11.92
N ASN A 112 -0.06 -3.29 -10.63
CA ASN A 112 0.79 -3.89 -9.62
C ASN A 112 0.14 -5.07 -8.88
N VAL A 113 -1.16 -5.29 -9.05
CA VAL A 113 -1.86 -6.51 -8.64
C VAL A 113 -2.91 -6.79 -9.70
N GLY A 114 -2.99 -8.06 -10.12
CA GLY A 114 -3.92 -8.55 -11.14
C GLY A 114 -5.40 -8.45 -10.76
N LYS A 115 -6.18 -9.48 -11.12
CA LYS A 115 -7.63 -9.46 -10.91
C LYS A 115 -7.96 -9.45 -9.41
N THR A 116 -8.85 -8.55 -9.02
CA THR A 116 -9.41 -8.40 -7.67
C THR A 116 -10.92 -8.59 -7.67
N ALA A 117 -11.52 -8.64 -6.49
CA ALA A 117 -12.97 -8.63 -6.29
C ALA A 117 -13.33 -7.75 -5.09
N LEU A 118 -14.55 -7.23 -5.06
CA LEU A 118 -15.10 -6.45 -3.96
C LEU A 118 -16.62 -6.56 -3.96
N GLY A 119 -17.23 -6.42 -2.79
CA GLY A 119 -18.68 -6.50 -2.66
C GLY A 119 -19.17 -6.55 -1.22
N LEU A 120 -20.44 -6.93 -1.07
CA LEU A 120 -21.03 -7.26 0.22
C LEU A 120 -20.87 -8.74 0.50
N ALA A 121 -20.54 -9.08 1.73
CA ALA A 121 -20.53 -10.46 2.21
C ALA A 121 -21.34 -10.62 3.49
N VAL A 122 -21.80 -11.84 3.68
CA VAL A 122 -22.49 -12.30 4.89
C VAL A 122 -21.80 -13.57 5.41
N PRO A 123 -22.00 -13.96 6.68
CA PRO A 123 -21.61 -15.28 7.14
C PRO A 123 -22.18 -16.38 6.23
N THR A 124 -21.41 -17.43 5.96
CA THR A 124 -21.84 -18.50 5.04
C THR A 124 -23.13 -19.17 5.49
N TYR A 125 -23.40 -19.25 6.79
CA TYR A 125 -24.68 -19.77 7.30
C TYR A 125 -25.87 -18.87 6.95
N THR A 126 -25.67 -17.55 6.84
CA THR A 126 -26.68 -16.58 6.39
C THR A 126 -26.93 -16.73 4.89
N TYR A 127 -25.86 -16.95 4.12
CA TYR A 127 -25.95 -17.24 2.69
C TYR A 127 -26.74 -18.53 2.42
N GLU A 128 -26.40 -19.61 3.12
CA GLU A 128 -27.09 -20.90 3.03
C GLU A 128 -28.55 -20.84 3.49
N ALA A 129 -28.90 -19.88 4.35
CA ALA A 129 -30.28 -19.63 4.78
C ALA A 129 -31.13 -18.89 3.73
N GLY A 130 -30.56 -18.47 2.60
CA GLY A 130 -31.27 -17.92 1.45
C GLY A 130 -30.94 -16.48 1.08
N ILE A 131 -29.95 -15.85 1.73
CA ILE A 131 -29.46 -14.51 1.37
C ILE A 131 -28.27 -14.67 0.43
N GLN A 132 -28.52 -14.88 -0.86
CA GLN A 132 -27.47 -15.26 -1.83
C GLN A 132 -27.08 -14.12 -2.77
N SER A 133 -27.99 -13.17 -3.00
CA SER A 133 -27.78 -11.96 -3.79
C SER A 133 -28.02 -10.70 -2.96
N ILE A 134 -27.43 -9.58 -3.39
CA ILE A 134 -27.75 -8.25 -2.86
C ILE A 134 -29.27 -7.98 -2.96
N THR A 135 -29.94 -8.53 -3.98
CA THR A 135 -31.39 -8.41 -4.14
C THR A 135 -32.16 -9.03 -2.97
N ASP A 136 -31.64 -10.10 -2.36
CA ASP A 136 -32.28 -10.83 -1.27
C ASP A 136 -32.25 -10.03 0.05
N LEU A 137 -31.49 -8.94 0.12
CA LEU A 137 -31.50 -8.04 1.28
C LEU A 137 -32.81 -7.26 1.40
N ASN A 138 -33.54 -7.06 0.29
CA ASN A 138 -34.83 -6.37 0.32
C ASN A 138 -35.85 -7.08 1.22
N GLY A 139 -36.45 -6.33 2.16
CA GLY A 139 -37.43 -6.88 3.09
C GLY A 139 -36.84 -7.71 4.23
N ASN A 140 -35.50 -7.75 4.36
CA ASN A 140 -34.78 -8.40 5.46
C ASN A 140 -34.10 -7.36 6.38
N GLU A 141 -34.59 -6.12 6.42
CA GLU A 141 -33.99 -5.05 7.21
C GLU A 141 -33.91 -5.43 8.69
N GLU A 142 -35.01 -5.90 9.29
CA GLU A 142 -35.03 -6.35 10.69
C GLU A 142 -34.08 -7.53 10.95
N PHE A 143 -33.87 -8.40 9.96
CA PHE A 143 -32.97 -9.56 10.07
C PHE A 143 -31.49 -9.18 10.18
N PHE A 144 -31.14 -7.97 9.71
CA PHE A 144 -29.79 -7.41 9.68
C PHE A 144 -29.65 -6.12 10.48
N ASP A 145 -30.61 -5.81 11.36
CA ASP A 145 -30.69 -4.55 12.10
C ASP A 145 -30.59 -3.31 11.20
N ALA A 146 -31.09 -3.41 9.98
CA ALA A 146 -31.11 -2.37 8.95
C ALA A 146 -29.72 -1.78 8.67
N ARG A 147 -28.67 -2.61 8.73
CA ARG A 147 -27.29 -2.14 8.72
C ARG A 147 -26.39 -2.88 7.73
N ILE A 148 -25.53 -2.10 7.08
CA ILE A 148 -24.34 -2.59 6.37
C ILE A 148 -23.10 -2.03 7.07
N VAL A 149 -22.19 -2.89 7.51
CA VAL A 149 -20.95 -2.47 8.18
C VAL A 149 -19.87 -2.22 7.12
N GLY A 150 -19.54 -0.94 6.94
CA GLY A 150 -18.50 -0.48 6.03
C GLY A 150 -17.16 -0.25 6.72
N ILE A 151 -16.23 0.36 5.99
CA ILE A 151 -14.88 0.69 6.44
C ILE A 151 -14.69 2.22 6.54
N GLU A 152 -13.48 2.71 6.31
CA GLU A 152 -13.14 4.13 6.42
C GLU A 152 -14.00 5.01 5.50
N PRO A 153 -14.41 6.19 5.97
CA PRO A 153 -15.09 7.15 5.11
C PRO A 153 -14.17 7.56 3.95
N GLY A 154 -14.71 7.61 2.73
CA GLY A 154 -13.92 7.92 1.54
C GLY A 154 -13.13 6.74 0.97
N ALA A 155 -13.28 5.52 1.49
CA ALA A 155 -12.88 4.34 0.72
C ALA A 155 -13.81 4.17 -0.50
N GLY A 156 -13.26 3.79 -1.66
CA GLY A 156 -14.06 3.65 -2.89
C GLY A 156 -15.24 2.68 -2.76
N ILE A 157 -15.02 1.56 -2.04
CA ILE A 157 -16.07 0.57 -1.76
C ILE A 157 -17.26 1.15 -0.98
N MET A 158 -17.06 2.21 -0.19
CA MET A 158 -18.16 2.91 0.49
C MET A 158 -19.05 3.62 -0.53
N ALA A 159 -18.46 4.31 -1.51
CA ALA A 159 -19.20 4.93 -2.59
C ALA A 159 -19.91 3.90 -3.49
N ASN A 160 -19.27 2.75 -3.77
CA ASN A 160 -19.95 1.64 -4.45
C ASN A 160 -21.12 1.10 -3.63
N THR A 161 -20.98 1.01 -2.31
CA THR A 161 -22.03 0.50 -1.43
C THR A 161 -23.23 1.46 -1.33
N GLU A 162 -23.00 2.77 -1.30
CA GLU A 162 -24.08 3.77 -1.40
C GLU A 162 -24.83 3.66 -2.73
N ARG A 163 -24.11 3.41 -3.83
CA ARG A 163 -24.75 3.10 -5.12
C ARG A 163 -25.52 1.80 -5.07
N ALA A 164 -25.00 0.76 -4.42
CA ALA A 164 -25.69 -0.51 -4.29
C ALA A 164 -26.99 -0.33 -3.51
N ILE A 165 -26.97 0.44 -2.42
CA ILE A 165 -28.15 0.79 -1.65
C ILE A 165 -29.22 1.44 -2.55
N THR A 166 -28.82 2.42 -3.36
CA THR A 166 -29.73 3.13 -4.27
C THR A 166 -30.25 2.22 -5.39
N ASN A 167 -29.36 1.46 -6.03
CA ASN A 167 -29.69 0.66 -7.21
C ASN A 167 -30.60 -0.53 -6.87
N TYR A 168 -30.33 -1.19 -5.74
CA TYR A 168 -31.09 -2.36 -5.30
C TYR A 168 -32.34 -2.00 -4.48
N GLY A 169 -32.62 -0.71 -4.23
CA GLY A 169 -33.78 -0.27 -3.44
C GLY A 169 -33.67 -0.61 -1.95
N LEU A 170 -32.46 -0.55 -1.40
CA LEU A 170 -32.16 -0.89 0.00
C LEU A 170 -32.21 0.35 0.90
N GLU A 171 -33.06 1.35 0.63
CA GLU A 171 -33.06 2.62 1.39
C GLU A 171 -33.47 2.46 2.86
N GLY A 172 -33.96 1.28 3.24
CA GLY A 172 -34.14 0.89 4.64
C GLY A 172 -32.84 0.57 5.39
N TYR A 173 -31.74 0.35 4.69
CA TYR A 173 -30.42 0.07 5.26
C TYR A 173 -29.59 1.34 5.44
N GLU A 174 -28.84 1.40 6.54
CA GLU A 174 -27.81 2.40 6.79
C GLU A 174 -26.42 1.80 6.58
N LEU A 175 -25.61 2.43 5.72
CA LEU A 175 -24.18 2.15 5.62
C LEU A 175 -23.44 2.78 6.80
N GLN A 176 -22.98 1.96 7.73
CA GLN A 176 -22.18 2.42 8.85
C GLN A 176 -20.72 2.56 8.46
N SER A 177 -20.22 3.79 8.47
CA SER A 177 -18.80 4.06 8.33
C SER A 177 -18.06 3.69 9.61
N SER A 178 -16.93 3.00 9.46
CA SER A 178 -16.08 2.56 10.57
C SER A 178 -14.59 2.62 10.17
N SER A 179 -13.85 1.53 10.38
CA SER A 179 -12.51 1.27 9.86
C SER A 179 -12.39 -0.21 9.52
N THR A 180 -11.41 -0.57 8.71
CA THR A 180 -11.14 -1.97 8.34
C THR A 180 -10.96 -2.86 9.58
N PRO A 181 -10.18 -2.47 10.62
CA PRO A 181 -10.10 -3.24 11.86
C PRO A 181 -11.42 -3.32 12.63
N ALA A 182 -12.22 -2.25 12.65
CA ALA A 182 -13.50 -2.23 13.34
C ALA A 182 -14.53 -3.14 12.66
N MET A 183 -14.62 -3.11 11.32
CA MET A 183 -15.44 -4.03 10.53
C MET A 183 -15.06 -5.48 10.80
N MET A 184 -13.77 -5.80 10.81
CA MET A 184 -13.27 -7.15 11.12
C MET A 184 -13.63 -7.60 12.54
N ALA A 185 -13.52 -6.71 13.53
CA ALA A 185 -13.88 -7.01 14.92
C ALA A 185 -15.39 -7.23 15.08
N GLU A 186 -16.19 -6.46 14.36
CA GLU A 186 -17.64 -6.60 14.40
C GLU A 186 -18.13 -7.88 13.71
N LEU A 187 -17.54 -8.23 12.57
CA LEU A 187 -17.76 -9.52 11.92
C LEU A 187 -17.40 -10.68 12.86
N ALA A 188 -16.25 -10.60 13.54
CA ALA A 188 -15.83 -11.62 14.50
C ALA A 188 -16.86 -11.79 15.64
N ARG A 189 -17.35 -10.69 16.21
CA ARG A 189 -18.36 -10.71 17.27
C ARG A 189 -19.65 -11.36 16.77
N ALA A 190 -20.18 -10.88 15.65
CA ALA A 190 -21.42 -11.39 15.06
C ALA A 190 -21.33 -12.90 14.79
N MET A 191 -20.22 -13.37 14.21
CA MET A 191 -20.03 -14.80 13.95
C MET A 191 -19.89 -15.63 15.22
N ASN A 192 -19.22 -15.11 16.27
CA ASN A 192 -19.14 -15.80 17.56
C ASN A 192 -20.51 -15.93 18.24
N GLU A 193 -21.41 -14.98 17.99
CA GLU A 193 -22.76 -14.95 18.56
C GLU A 193 -23.82 -15.58 17.62
N ASN A 194 -23.41 -16.07 16.44
CA ASN A 194 -24.28 -16.55 15.35
C ASN A 194 -25.32 -15.50 14.91
N GLU A 195 -24.93 -14.22 14.90
CA GLU A 195 -25.74 -13.10 14.42
C GLU A 195 -25.49 -12.82 12.94
N ASN A 196 -26.56 -12.52 12.20
CA ASN A 196 -26.44 -12.11 10.80
C ASN A 196 -25.86 -10.71 10.70
N ILE A 197 -24.95 -10.52 9.75
CA ILE A 197 -24.28 -9.25 9.51
C ILE A 197 -23.98 -9.12 8.02
N ILE A 198 -24.04 -7.90 7.51
CA ILE A 198 -23.59 -7.55 6.15
C ILE A 198 -22.35 -6.69 6.31
N VAL A 199 -21.26 -7.07 5.64
CA VAL A 199 -19.98 -6.35 5.66
C VAL A 199 -19.50 -6.04 4.24
N THR A 200 -18.82 -4.92 4.07
CA THR A 200 -18.06 -4.64 2.83
C THR A 200 -16.72 -5.39 2.87
N VAL A 201 -16.38 -6.13 1.81
CA VAL A 201 -15.13 -6.92 1.72
C VAL A 201 -14.53 -6.87 0.31
N TRP A 202 -13.25 -7.23 0.19
CA TRP A 202 -12.51 -7.28 -1.07
C TRP A 202 -11.44 -8.37 -1.07
N GLU A 203 -11.05 -8.83 -2.25
CA GLU A 203 -9.95 -9.77 -2.47
C GLU A 203 -8.81 -9.10 -3.26
N PRO A 204 -7.54 -9.33 -2.90
CA PRO A 204 -7.07 -10.17 -1.79
C PRO A 204 -7.23 -9.51 -0.41
N HIS A 205 -7.66 -10.29 0.59
CA HIS A 205 -7.74 -9.87 1.99
C HIS A 205 -7.82 -11.09 2.93
N SER A 206 -7.31 -10.98 4.17
CA SER A 206 -7.27 -12.11 5.10
C SER A 206 -8.63 -12.53 5.67
N VAL A 207 -9.64 -11.68 5.54
CA VAL A 207 -11.02 -11.94 5.98
C VAL A 207 -11.56 -13.29 5.49
N PHE A 208 -11.24 -13.70 4.26
CA PHE A 208 -11.72 -14.95 3.67
C PHE A 208 -11.03 -16.20 4.22
N PHE A 209 -9.86 -16.06 4.83
CA PHE A 209 -9.18 -17.16 5.53
C PHE A 209 -9.62 -17.25 6.99
N LYS A 210 -9.88 -16.09 7.61
CA LYS A 210 -10.24 -15.99 9.02
C LYS A 210 -11.68 -16.35 9.30
N PHE A 211 -12.57 -16.00 8.38
CA PHE A 211 -14.01 -16.11 8.57
C PHE A 211 -14.63 -16.92 7.44
N ASN A 212 -15.55 -17.81 7.81
CA ASN A 212 -16.42 -18.47 6.85
C ASN A 212 -17.55 -17.51 6.43
N ILE A 213 -17.22 -16.63 5.48
CA ILE A 213 -18.15 -15.69 4.84
C ILE A 213 -18.27 -16.00 3.36
N THR A 214 -19.37 -15.55 2.75
CA THR A 214 -19.62 -15.66 1.32
C THR A 214 -20.02 -14.29 0.77
N MET A 215 -19.38 -13.85 -0.32
CA MET A 215 -19.82 -12.65 -1.04
C MET A 215 -21.18 -12.90 -1.68
N LEU A 216 -22.06 -11.90 -1.62
CA LEU A 216 -23.36 -11.92 -2.27
C LEU A 216 -23.23 -11.69 -3.78
N ASP A 217 -24.11 -12.34 -4.54
CA ASP A 217 -24.23 -12.09 -5.98
C ASP A 217 -24.69 -10.65 -6.23
N ASP A 218 -23.94 -9.94 -7.08
CA ASP A 218 -24.20 -8.57 -7.55
C ASP A 218 -24.67 -8.58 -9.02
N PRO A 219 -25.95 -8.92 -9.32
CA PRO A 219 -26.45 -9.03 -10.69
C PRO A 219 -26.41 -7.72 -11.49
N GLU A 220 -26.45 -6.56 -10.84
CA GLU A 220 -26.32 -5.24 -11.47
C GLU A 220 -24.87 -4.79 -11.62
N LYS A 221 -23.90 -5.52 -11.05
CA LYS A 221 -22.47 -5.25 -11.13
C LYS A 221 -22.08 -3.86 -10.62
N VAL A 222 -22.68 -3.43 -9.52
CA VAL A 222 -22.35 -2.16 -8.86
C VAL A 222 -20.90 -2.13 -8.36
N TYR A 223 -20.36 -3.28 -7.99
CA TYR A 223 -18.96 -3.48 -7.61
C TYR A 223 -18.07 -3.90 -8.80
N GLY A 224 -18.64 -4.03 -9.99
CA GLY A 224 -17.94 -4.39 -11.23
C GLY A 224 -17.64 -5.89 -11.37
N ASP A 225 -16.94 -6.26 -12.45
CA ASP A 225 -16.53 -7.65 -12.74
C ASP A 225 -15.16 -8.03 -12.14
N GLY A 226 -14.63 -7.15 -11.30
CA GLY A 226 -13.29 -7.20 -10.72
C GLY A 226 -12.40 -6.07 -11.23
N ASP A 227 -11.74 -5.40 -10.29
CA ASP A 227 -10.76 -4.35 -10.56
C ASP A 227 -9.37 -4.94 -10.76
N LYS A 228 -8.43 -4.07 -11.09
CA LYS A 228 -6.99 -4.27 -10.88
C LYS A 228 -6.47 -3.21 -9.93
N VAL A 229 -5.34 -3.47 -9.30
CA VAL A 229 -4.65 -2.44 -8.51
C VAL A 229 -3.52 -1.87 -9.35
N TYR A 230 -3.57 -0.56 -9.55
CA TYR A 230 -2.59 0.18 -10.32
C TYR A 230 -1.60 0.91 -9.42
N THR A 231 -0.38 1.06 -9.92
CA THR A 231 0.54 2.11 -9.51
C THR A 231 0.11 3.40 -10.21
N ILE A 232 -0.21 4.42 -9.42
CA ILE A 232 -0.59 5.76 -9.89
C ILE A 232 0.51 6.73 -9.47
N ALA A 233 0.96 7.55 -10.41
CA ALA A 233 1.95 8.60 -10.17
C ALA A 233 1.40 9.99 -10.49
N ARG A 234 1.99 11.03 -9.91
CA ARG A 234 1.80 12.41 -10.41
C ARG A 234 2.46 12.57 -11.79
N LYS A 235 2.00 13.54 -12.60
CA LYS A 235 2.46 13.72 -14.00
C LYS A 235 3.97 13.83 -14.18
N ASP A 236 4.63 14.63 -13.34
CA ASP A 236 6.05 14.93 -13.55
C ASP A 236 6.97 13.90 -12.86
N PHE A 237 6.42 12.84 -12.25
CA PHE A 237 7.20 11.84 -11.52
C PHE A 237 8.24 11.13 -12.41
N LYS A 238 7.89 10.87 -13.68
CA LYS A 238 8.81 10.27 -14.65
C LYS A 238 10.02 11.16 -14.96
N ASP A 239 9.81 12.46 -15.01
CA ASP A 239 10.86 13.42 -15.36
C ASP A 239 11.78 13.67 -14.15
N ASP A 240 11.22 13.69 -12.94
CA ASP A 240 11.97 13.89 -11.70
C ASP A 240 12.72 12.62 -11.25
N TYR A 241 12.10 11.44 -11.39
CA TYR A 241 12.62 10.16 -10.91
C TYR A 241 12.57 9.06 -11.99
N PRO A 242 13.32 9.20 -13.11
CA PRO A 242 13.21 8.29 -14.25
C PRO A 242 13.57 6.83 -13.92
N GLU A 243 14.56 6.59 -13.05
CA GLU A 243 14.93 5.23 -12.61
C GLU A 243 13.81 4.60 -11.76
N ALA A 244 13.29 5.32 -10.76
CA ALA A 244 12.17 4.85 -9.94
C ALA A 244 10.89 4.64 -10.78
N TYR A 245 10.64 5.50 -11.76
CA TYR A 245 9.55 5.32 -12.71
C TYR A 245 9.66 3.98 -13.45
N GLU A 246 10.83 3.66 -14.01
CA GLU A 246 11.04 2.38 -14.70
C GLU A 246 10.89 1.17 -13.76
N PHE A 247 11.25 1.30 -12.47
CA PHE A 247 10.95 0.28 -11.47
C PHE A 247 9.43 0.05 -11.34
N PHE A 248 8.65 1.12 -11.21
CA PHE A 248 7.19 1.00 -11.13
C PHE A 248 6.51 0.51 -12.40
N GLN A 249 7.18 0.58 -13.55
CA GLN A 249 6.71 -0.05 -14.78
C GLN A 249 6.85 -1.58 -14.78
N LYS A 250 7.68 -2.13 -13.89
CA LYS A 250 7.96 -3.57 -13.75
C LYS A 250 7.35 -4.16 -12.47
N PHE A 251 7.14 -3.33 -11.45
CA PHE A 251 6.67 -3.77 -10.14
C PHE A 251 5.25 -4.35 -10.20
N GLU A 252 5.15 -5.65 -9.96
CA GLU A 252 3.89 -6.40 -9.88
C GLU A 252 4.00 -7.46 -8.77
N VAL A 253 2.94 -7.60 -8.00
CA VAL A 253 2.83 -8.56 -6.90
C VAL A 253 1.74 -9.55 -7.23
N ASP A 254 2.06 -10.84 -7.14
CA ASP A 254 1.06 -11.91 -7.29
C ASP A 254 0.01 -11.81 -6.17
N PRO A 255 -1.29 -11.97 -6.46
CA PRO A 255 -2.34 -11.89 -5.44
C PRO A 255 -2.16 -12.84 -4.25
N SER A 256 -1.53 -14.00 -4.45
CA SER A 256 -1.24 -14.95 -3.37
C SER A 256 -0.15 -14.45 -2.43
N VAL A 257 0.87 -13.78 -2.96
CA VAL A 257 1.94 -13.15 -2.17
C VAL A 257 1.36 -12.00 -1.36
N GLN A 258 0.54 -11.15 -1.98
CA GLN A 258 -0.13 -10.08 -1.26
C GLN A 258 -1.06 -10.63 -0.17
N SER A 259 -1.74 -11.74 -0.41
CA SER A 259 -2.58 -12.41 0.60
C SER A 259 -1.76 -12.90 1.80
N GLU A 260 -0.57 -13.47 1.56
CA GLU A 260 0.36 -13.89 2.62
C GLU A 260 0.82 -12.69 3.46
N TRP A 261 1.23 -11.59 2.81
CA TRP A 261 1.61 -10.36 3.49
C TRP A 261 0.49 -9.81 4.38
N ILE A 262 -0.74 -9.75 3.84
CA ILE A 262 -1.90 -9.27 4.58
C ILE A 262 -2.16 -10.16 5.80
N TYR A 263 -2.00 -11.48 5.67
CA TYR A 263 -2.18 -12.41 6.78
C TYR A 263 -1.12 -12.21 7.88
N LYS A 264 0.18 -12.14 7.53
CA LYS A 264 1.25 -11.88 8.52
C LYS A 264 1.01 -10.57 9.28
N TYR A 265 0.64 -9.51 8.56
CA TYR A 265 0.39 -8.20 9.16
C TYR A 265 -0.89 -8.18 10.01
N SER A 266 -2.02 -8.61 9.45
CA SER A 266 -3.34 -8.40 10.06
C SER A 266 -3.71 -9.47 11.09
N ASP A 267 -3.19 -10.69 10.94
CA ASP A 267 -3.60 -11.85 11.74
C ASP A 267 -2.50 -12.34 12.67
N GLU A 268 -1.24 -12.35 12.22
CA GLU A 268 -0.10 -12.66 13.10
C GLU A 268 0.41 -11.42 13.85
N GLY A 269 0.04 -10.22 13.40
CA GLY A 269 0.40 -8.96 14.05
C GLY A 269 1.87 -8.60 13.88
N MET A 270 2.53 -9.12 12.84
CA MET A 270 3.91 -8.78 12.51
C MET A 270 4.00 -7.32 12.03
N ASP A 271 5.13 -6.68 12.31
CA ASP A 271 5.39 -5.33 11.81
C ASP A 271 5.55 -5.35 10.28
N PRO A 272 4.95 -4.41 9.53
CA PRO A 272 5.00 -4.43 8.07
C PRO A 272 6.41 -4.16 7.51
N GLU A 273 7.28 -3.45 8.24
CA GLU A 273 8.70 -3.29 7.88
C GLU A 273 9.44 -4.62 8.03
N GLU A 274 9.22 -5.35 9.13
CA GLU A 274 9.80 -6.69 9.32
C GLU A 274 9.34 -7.67 8.22
N ILE A 275 8.06 -7.67 7.86
CA ILE A 275 7.55 -8.50 6.74
C ILE A 275 8.23 -8.12 5.42
N ALA A 276 8.43 -6.82 5.19
CA ALA A 276 9.06 -6.31 3.98
C ALA A 276 10.53 -6.74 3.88
N GLU A 277 11.32 -6.51 4.93
CA GLU A 277 12.73 -6.90 5.01
C GLU A 277 12.90 -8.41 4.81
N GLU A 278 12.09 -9.23 5.50
CA GLU A 278 12.12 -10.68 5.34
C GLU A 278 11.78 -11.10 3.90
N TRP A 279 10.78 -10.48 3.28
CA TRP A 279 10.39 -10.84 1.92
C TRP A 279 11.47 -10.44 0.92
N VAL A 280 12.00 -9.21 1.00
CA VAL A 280 13.07 -8.72 0.11
C VAL A 280 14.30 -9.61 0.19
N ALA A 281 14.74 -9.96 1.41
CA ALA A 281 15.91 -10.82 1.63
C ALA A 281 15.72 -12.24 1.07
N ASN A 282 14.50 -12.77 1.08
CA ASN A 282 14.19 -14.13 0.63
C ASN A 282 13.80 -14.23 -0.85
N ASN A 283 13.58 -13.11 -1.54
CA ASN A 283 13.14 -13.06 -2.94
C ASN A 283 14.07 -12.17 -3.81
N PRO A 284 15.40 -12.35 -3.74
CA PRO A 284 16.36 -11.47 -4.42
C PRO A 284 16.22 -11.49 -5.95
N GLU A 285 15.68 -12.55 -6.53
CA GLU A 285 15.44 -12.65 -7.97
C GLU A 285 14.36 -11.67 -8.46
N PHE A 286 13.30 -11.48 -7.69
CA PHE A 286 12.24 -10.52 -8.03
C PHE A 286 12.75 -9.08 -7.85
N VAL A 287 13.46 -8.84 -6.75
CA VAL A 287 14.08 -7.54 -6.48
C VAL A 287 15.03 -7.17 -7.63
N ALA A 288 15.92 -8.09 -8.01
CA ALA A 288 16.88 -7.87 -9.11
C ALA A 288 16.19 -7.68 -10.47
N GLU A 289 15.05 -8.32 -10.72
CA GLU A 289 14.26 -8.08 -11.94
C GLU A 289 13.76 -6.63 -11.98
N TRP A 290 13.13 -6.17 -10.89
CA TRP A 290 12.57 -4.82 -10.80
C TRP A 290 13.64 -3.73 -10.78
N THR A 291 14.81 -3.98 -10.18
CA THR A 291 15.91 -3.01 -10.05
C THR A 291 17.01 -3.18 -11.10
N SER A 292 16.84 -4.06 -12.09
CA SER A 292 17.86 -4.40 -13.09
C SER A 292 18.49 -3.22 -13.85
N HIS A 293 17.80 -2.08 -13.91
CA HIS A 293 18.24 -0.84 -14.57
C HIS A 293 18.76 0.22 -13.58
N MET A 294 18.61 0.00 -12.28
CA MET A 294 19.04 0.92 -11.23
C MET A 294 20.52 0.69 -10.92
N ASN A 295 21.26 1.78 -10.67
CA ASN A 295 22.69 1.76 -10.35
C ASN A 295 22.97 2.47 -9.04
#